data_AF-A0A1Q8VSY3-F1
#
_entry.id   AF-A0A1Q8VSY3-F1
#
_cell.length_a   1.000
_cell.length_b   1.000
_cell.length_c   1.000
_cell.angle_alpha   90.00
_cell.angle_beta   90.00
_cell.angle_gamma   90.00
#
_symmetry.space_group_name_H-M   'P 1'
#
loop_
_entity.id
_entity.type
_entity.pdbx_description
1 polymer ?
#
loop_
_entity_poly.entity_id
_entity_poly.type
_entity_poly.pdbx_seq_one_letter_code
_entity_poly.pdbx_strand_id
1 'polypeptide(L)'
;MDNKNATADAIKIGRIEVASDARGILTLKRRTQIWETMLNSWGRSKFYYQLMYLQINSVHHVHTIWDRTFPEDPGVLKMLELAQLVMEEKVDSEWAINSAFKFTQKLDTTIPQNMTYSPALFVADAAAGTVVLAAHRDMTDIVTDPIDDDDELAPEGFYPSYQCASAAAGGMNWMPVDQVNVEARRAFWMWYLDEAIPASLRN
;
A
#
# COMPACT_ATOMS: atom_id res chain seq x y z
N MET A 1 20.52 6.79 20.36
CA MET A 1 19.40 7.64 19.92
C MET A 1 18.12 6.91 20.25
N ASP A 2 17.11 7.60 20.77
CA ASP A 2 15.80 7.00 21.02
C ASP A 2 15.16 6.64 19.67
N ASN A 3 14.85 5.37 19.42
CA ASN A 3 14.46 4.89 18.07
C ASN A 3 13.16 5.57 17.56
N LYS A 4 12.32 6.08 18.45
CA LYS A 4 11.14 6.92 18.09
C LYS A 4 11.53 8.22 17.37
N ASN A 5 12.66 8.82 17.73
CA ASN A 5 13.16 10.02 17.04
C ASN A 5 13.65 9.68 15.63
N ALA A 6 14.21 8.49 15.42
CA ALA A 6 14.67 8.05 14.10
C ALA A 6 13.52 7.91 13.10
N THR A 7 12.36 7.38 13.54
CA THR A 7 11.17 7.28 12.68
C THR A 7 10.64 8.68 12.32
N ALA A 8 10.58 9.59 13.28
CA ALA A 8 10.14 10.97 13.02
C ALA A 8 11.06 11.72 12.05
N ASP A 9 12.38 11.53 12.17
CA ASP A 9 13.37 12.08 11.27
C ASP A 9 13.25 11.48 9.85
N ALA A 10 13.06 10.16 9.74
CA ALA A 10 12.84 9.51 8.46
C ALA A 10 11.56 10.01 7.75
N ILE A 11 10.46 10.21 8.48
CA ILE A 11 9.23 10.83 7.98
C ILE A 11 9.51 12.26 7.49
N LYS A 12 10.27 13.06 8.25
CA LYS A 12 10.63 14.42 7.86
C LYS A 12 11.41 14.45 6.54
N ILE A 13 12.34 13.52 6.35
CA ILE A 13 13.08 13.41 5.08
C ILE A 13 12.12 12.99 3.96
N GLY A 14 11.22 12.04 4.20
CA GLY A 14 10.19 11.63 3.23
C GLY A 14 9.30 12.78 2.78
N ARG A 15 8.92 13.69 3.68
CA ARG A 15 8.16 14.90 3.30
C ARG A 15 8.92 15.79 2.33
N ILE A 16 10.22 15.99 2.59
CA ILE A 16 11.09 16.81 1.74
C ILE A 16 11.22 16.16 0.35
N GLU A 17 11.41 14.85 0.31
CA GLU A 17 11.45 14.06 -0.94
C GLU A 17 10.16 14.26 -1.75
N VAL A 18 9.00 13.98 -1.16
CA VAL A 18 7.69 14.11 -1.81
C VAL A 18 7.39 15.54 -2.28
N ALA A 19 7.78 16.54 -1.50
CA ALA A 19 7.57 17.95 -1.83
C ALA A 19 8.48 18.44 -2.98
N SER A 20 9.68 17.85 -3.13
CA SER A 20 10.66 18.25 -4.15
C SER A 20 10.65 17.36 -5.39
N ASP A 21 10.06 16.17 -5.32
CA ASP A 21 9.94 15.26 -6.45
C ASP A 21 8.92 15.76 -7.48
N ALA A 22 9.37 15.91 -8.73
CA ALA A 22 8.57 16.42 -9.83
C ALA A 22 7.38 15.52 -10.21
N ARG A 23 7.43 14.23 -9.84
CA ARG A 23 6.38 13.23 -10.06
C ARG A 23 5.56 12.98 -8.78
N GLY A 24 5.87 13.67 -7.68
CA GLY A 24 5.21 13.55 -6.39
C GLY A 24 5.40 12.18 -5.74
N ILE A 25 6.53 11.52 -5.97
CA ILE A 25 6.80 10.14 -5.53
C ILE A 25 7.42 10.13 -4.12
N LEU A 26 6.96 9.20 -3.29
CA LEU A 26 7.71 8.69 -2.14
C LEU A 26 8.37 7.37 -2.55
N THR A 27 9.68 7.37 -2.71
CA THR A 27 10.42 6.25 -3.30
C THR A 27 10.29 4.97 -2.46
N LEU A 28 10.40 3.80 -3.10
CA LEU A 28 10.47 2.53 -2.37
C LEU A 28 11.61 2.55 -1.35
N LYS A 29 12.81 3.00 -1.76
CA LYS A 29 13.95 3.27 -0.86
C LYS A 29 13.57 4.05 0.39
N ARG A 30 12.80 5.14 0.24
CA ARG A 30 12.40 5.97 1.37
C ARG A 30 11.40 5.27 2.27
N ARG A 31 10.45 4.54 1.68
CA ARG A 31 9.45 3.76 2.42
C ARG A 31 10.12 2.65 3.23
N THR A 32 11.03 1.88 2.63
CA THR A 32 11.77 0.82 3.33
C THR A 32 12.65 1.37 4.44
N GLN A 33 13.30 2.53 4.28
CA GLN A 33 14.02 3.21 5.36
C GLN A 33 13.11 3.61 6.53
N ILE A 34 11.91 4.12 6.25
CA ILE A 34 10.92 4.41 7.30
C ILE A 34 10.52 3.11 7.99
N TRP A 35 10.19 2.06 7.25
CA TRP A 35 9.82 0.76 7.80
C TRP A 35 10.95 0.12 8.61
N GLU A 36 12.21 0.31 8.23
CA GLU A 36 13.38 -0.14 8.99
C GLU A 36 13.47 0.60 10.33
N THR A 37 13.26 1.92 10.35
CA THR A 37 13.19 2.65 11.62
C THR A 37 12.02 2.20 12.48
N MET A 38 10.91 1.79 11.87
CA MET A 38 9.79 1.21 12.59
C MET A 38 10.13 -0.14 13.20
N LEU A 39 10.70 -1.06 12.41
CA LEU A 39 11.16 -2.36 12.88
C LEU A 39 12.14 -2.22 14.05
N ASN A 40 13.12 -1.33 13.91
CA ASN A 40 14.14 -1.07 14.94
C ASN A 40 13.52 -0.49 16.23
N SER A 41 12.45 0.30 16.12
CA SER A 41 11.80 0.93 17.27
C SER A 41 10.89 -0.02 18.05
N TRP A 42 10.15 -0.88 17.35
CA TRP A 42 9.04 -1.64 17.95
C TRP A 42 9.27 -3.16 17.98
N GLY A 43 10.29 -3.65 17.29
CA GLY A 43 10.61 -5.07 17.18
C GLY A 43 9.68 -5.81 16.22
N ARG A 44 10.09 -7.03 15.85
CA ARG A 44 9.47 -7.86 14.79
C ARG A 44 7.95 -8.04 14.97
N SER A 45 7.53 -8.44 16.16
CA SER A 45 6.12 -8.75 16.43
C SER A 45 5.20 -7.55 16.25
N LYS A 46 5.61 -6.36 16.69
CA LYS A 46 4.80 -5.14 16.54
C LYS A 46 4.86 -4.58 15.13
N PHE A 47 6.03 -4.66 14.50
CA PHE A 47 6.25 -4.17 13.16
C PHE A 47 5.26 -4.77 12.15
N TYR A 48 5.03 -6.09 12.22
CA TYR A 48 4.03 -6.77 11.39
C TYR A 48 2.65 -6.10 11.47
N TYR A 49 2.10 -5.95 12.68
CA TYR A 49 0.77 -5.35 12.86
C TYR A 49 0.73 -3.88 12.43
N GLN A 50 1.75 -3.10 12.76
CA GLN A 50 1.82 -1.69 12.38
C GLN A 50 1.88 -1.51 10.86
N LEU A 51 2.67 -2.33 10.17
CA LEU A 51 2.78 -2.28 8.72
C LEU A 51 1.47 -2.77 8.06
N MET A 52 0.84 -3.81 8.59
CA MET A 52 -0.47 -4.26 8.12
C MET A 52 -1.57 -3.20 8.28
N TYR A 53 -1.67 -2.58 9.47
CA TYR A 53 -2.63 -1.49 9.67
C TYR A 53 -2.36 -0.31 8.74
N LEU A 54 -1.09 -0.03 8.44
CA LEU A 54 -0.71 1.00 7.48
C LEU A 54 -1.17 0.65 6.05
N GLN A 55 -1.03 -0.61 5.61
CA GLN A 55 -1.54 -1.04 4.30
C GLN A 55 -3.08 -0.99 4.25
N ILE A 56 -3.77 -1.52 5.26
CA ILE A 56 -5.24 -1.50 5.37
C ILE A 56 -5.76 -0.05 5.34
N ASN A 57 -5.16 0.85 6.11
CA ASN A 57 -5.54 2.26 6.13
C ASN A 57 -5.30 2.93 4.76
N SER A 58 -4.23 2.56 4.05
CA SER A 58 -3.95 3.08 2.72
C SER A 58 -5.06 2.72 1.73
N VAL A 59 -5.52 1.47 1.74
CA VAL A 59 -6.64 1.03 0.88
C VAL A 59 -7.95 1.71 1.30
N HIS A 60 -8.24 1.80 2.59
CA HIS A 60 -9.42 2.54 3.08
C HIS A 60 -9.42 4.00 2.63
N HIS A 61 -8.26 4.66 2.59
CA HIS A 61 -8.17 6.07 2.18
C HIS A 61 -8.58 6.29 0.72
N VAL A 62 -8.22 5.35 -0.16
CA VAL A 62 -8.53 5.44 -1.60
C VAL A 62 -9.77 4.66 -2.02
N HIS A 63 -10.41 3.94 -1.10
CA HIS A 63 -11.60 3.11 -1.33
C HIS A 63 -12.72 3.82 -2.11
N THR A 64 -12.92 5.12 -1.90
CA THR A 64 -13.97 5.87 -2.61
C THR A 64 -13.78 5.91 -4.14
N ILE A 65 -12.57 5.64 -4.65
CA ILE A 65 -12.29 5.47 -6.08
C ILE A 65 -12.96 4.20 -6.63
N TRP A 66 -12.92 3.12 -5.84
CA TRP A 66 -13.61 1.88 -6.14
C TRP A 66 -15.12 2.09 -6.20
N ASP A 67 -15.71 2.68 -5.15
CA ASP A 67 -17.17 2.91 -5.05
C ASP A 67 -17.73 3.73 -6.21
N ARG A 68 -16.97 4.70 -6.73
CA ARG A 68 -17.38 5.52 -7.87
C ARG A 68 -17.42 4.73 -9.17
N THR A 69 -16.58 3.70 -9.30
CA THR A 69 -16.43 2.89 -10.52
C THR A 69 -17.32 1.66 -10.48
N PHE A 70 -17.43 1.02 -9.31
CA PHE A 70 -18.24 -0.16 -9.06
C PHE A 70 -19.17 0.08 -7.87
N PRO A 71 -20.22 0.91 -8.04
CA PRO A 71 -21.18 1.16 -6.98
C PRO A 71 -21.77 -0.15 -6.48
N GLU A 72 -21.92 -0.26 -5.16
CA GLU A 72 -22.52 -1.42 -4.47
C GLU A 72 -21.70 -2.72 -4.54
N ASP A 73 -20.52 -2.76 -5.17
CA ASP A 73 -19.63 -3.92 -5.09
C ASP A 73 -18.77 -3.86 -3.80
N PRO A 74 -18.99 -4.77 -2.83
CA PRO A 74 -18.28 -4.75 -1.56
C PRO A 74 -16.88 -5.38 -1.65
N GLY A 75 -16.40 -5.74 -2.84
CA GLY A 75 -15.19 -6.54 -3.05
C GLY A 75 -13.96 -6.04 -2.31
N VAL A 76 -13.66 -4.73 -2.43
CA VAL A 76 -12.52 -4.12 -1.73
C VAL A 76 -12.68 -4.21 -0.21
N LEU A 77 -13.83 -3.86 0.34
CA LEU A 77 -14.07 -3.93 1.79
C LEU A 77 -14.02 -5.38 2.32
N LYS A 78 -14.51 -6.35 1.54
CA LYS A 78 -14.40 -7.78 1.88
C LYS A 78 -12.95 -8.26 1.90
N MET A 79 -12.09 -7.75 1.04
CA MET A 79 -10.65 -8.07 1.08
C MET A 79 -9.99 -7.47 2.33
N LEU A 80 -10.37 -6.26 2.75
CA LEU A 80 -9.84 -5.67 3.98
C LEU A 80 -10.31 -6.42 5.23
N GLU A 81 -11.57 -6.84 5.28
CA GLU A 81 -12.09 -7.72 6.32
C GLU A 81 -11.33 -9.06 6.34
N LEU A 82 -11.11 -9.66 5.17
CA LEU A 82 -10.35 -10.91 5.05
C LEU A 82 -8.90 -10.75 5.55
N ALA A 83 -8.23 -9.67 5.21
CA ALA A 83 -6.86 -9.40 5.69
C ALA A 83 -6.81 -9.32 7.23
N GLN A 84 -7.80 -8.67 7.85
CA GLN A 84 -7.92 -8.64 9.32
C GLN A 84 -8.15 -10.04 9.90
N LEU A 85 -9.03 -10.85 9.30
CA LEU A 85 -9.26 -12.23 9.75
C LEU A 85 -8.01 -13.11 9.63
N VAL A 86 -7.17 -12.89 8.61
CA VAL A 86 -5.87 -13.57 8.46
C VAL A 86 -4.90 -13.12 9.56
N MET A 87 -4.80 -11.81 9.83
CA MET A 87 -3.97 -11.27 10.92
C MET A 87 -4.38 -11.83 12.28
N GLU A 88 -5.67 -12.02 12.51
CA GLU A 88 -6.24 -12.58 13.75
C GLU A 88 -6.19 -14.12 13.81
N GLU A 89 -5.63 -14.76 12.80
CA GLU A 89 -5.53 -16.22 12.66
C GLU A 89 -6.90 -16.93 12.69
N LYS A 90 -7.96 -16.24 12.28
CA LYS A 90 -9.33 -16.78 12.22
C LYS A 90 -9.63 -17.54 10.93
N VAL A 91 -8.76 -17.39 9.93
CA VAL A 91 -8.91 -17.98 8.60
C VAL A 91 -7.58 -18.54 8.13
N ASP A 92 -7.64 -19.64 7.38
CA ASP A 92 -6.47 -20.26 6.75
C ASP A 92 -5.83 -19.34 5.69
N SER A 93 -4.50 -19.26 5.73
CA SER A 93 -3.72 -18.35 4.87
C SER A 93 -3.78 -18.74 3.39
N GLU A 94 -3.74 -20.03 3.08
CA GLU A 94 -3.80 -20.52 1.69
C GLU A 94 -5.19 -20.26 1.09
N TRP A 95 -6.24 -20.49 1.87
CA TRP A 95 -7.61 -20.15 1.46
C TRP A 95 -7.79 -18.65 1.22
N ALA A 96 -7.21 -17.81 2.09
CA ALA A 96 -7.31 -16.35 1.97
C ALA A 96 -6.59 -15.84 0.71
N ILE A 97 -5.37 -16.33 0.44
CA ILE A 97 -4.62 -16.02 -0.80
C ILE A 97 -5.42 -16.43 -2.02
N ASN A 98 -5.97 -17.65 -2.04
CA ASN A 98 -6.82 -18.12 -3.14
C ASN A 98 -8.08 -17.26 -3.34
N SER A 99 -8.64 -16.73 -2.26
CA SER A 99 -9.80 -15.83 -2.32
C SER A 99 -9.44 -14.47 -2.90
N ALA A 100 -8.28 -13.91 -2.52
CA ALA A 100 -7.75 -12.68 -3.09
C ALA A 100 -7.46 -12.83 -4.60
N PHE A 101 -6.87 -13.95 -5.01
CA PHE A 101 -6.63 -14.24 -6.43
C PHE A 101 -7.92 -14.36 -7.23
N LYS A 102 -8.95 -15.03 -6.70
CA LYS A 102 -10.27 -15.11 -7.35
C LYS A 102 -10.94 -13.75 -7.49
N PHE A 103 -10.73 -12.86 -6.52
CA PHE A 103 -11.27 -11.50 -6.59
C PHE A 103 -10.67 -10.73 -7.76
N THR A 104 -9.33 -10.71 -7.91
CA THR A 104 -8.68 -10.01 -9.04
C THR A 104 -8.95 -10.69 -10.39
N GLN A 105 -8.93 -12.03 -10.45
CA GLN A 105 -9.26 -12.77 -11.68
C GLN A 105 -10.69 -12.49 -12.19
N LYS A 106 -11.66 -12.32 -11.30
CA LYS A 106 -13.01 -11.91 -11.68
C LYS A 106 -12.98 -10.56 -12.40
N LEU A 107 -12.14 -9.62 -11.96
CA LEU A 107 -12.02 -8.29 -12.57
C LEU A 107 -11.43 -8.37 -13.98
N ASP A 108 -10.39 -9.17 -14.18
CA ASP A 108 -9.77 -9.39 -15.50
C ASP A 108 -10.75 -9.92 -16.54
N THR A 109 -11.73 -10.71 -16.11
CA THR A 109 -12.74 -11.31 -17.00
C THR A 109 -13.98 -10.44 -17.20
N THR A 110 -14.21 -9.47 -16.31
CA THR A 110 -15.45 -8.66 -16.31
C THR A 110 -15.22 -7.25 -16.83
N ILE A 111 -14.00 -6.73 -16.72
CA ILE A 111 -13.69 -5.34 -17.04
C ILE A 111 -13.15 -5.23 -18.48
N PRO A 112 -13.62 -4.25 -19.26
CA PRO A 112 -13.09 -3.98 -20.59
C PRO A 112 -11.58 -3.73 -20.61
N GLN A 113 -10.87 -4.25 -21.63
CA GLN A 113 -9.41 -4.09 -21.74
C GLN A 113 -8.94 -2.64 -21.84
N ASN A 114 -9.78 -1.70 -22.25
CA ASN A 114 -9.43 -0.27 -22.25
C ASN A 114 -9.40 0.36 -20.84
N MET A 115 -9.72 -0.42 -19.80
CA MET A 115 -9.67 0.01 -18.39
C MET A 115 -8.46 -0.57 -17.64
N THR A 116 -7.47 -1.14 -18.32
CA THR A 116 -6.27 -1.77 -17.68
C THR A 116 -5.52 -0.85 -16.71
N TYR A 117 -5.56 0.48 -16.89
CA TYR A 117 -4.98 1.45 -15.95
C TYR A 117 -6.03 2.22 -15.16
N SER A 118 -7.21 1.62 -14.96
CA SER A 118 -8.27 2.22 -14.17
C SER A 118 -7.79 2.42 -12.73
N PRO A 119 -7.96 3.62 -12.16
CA PRO A 119 -7.69 3.89 -10.75
C PRO A 119 -8.31 2.85 -9.81
N ALA A 120 -9.50 2.35 -10.14
CA ALA A 120 -10.21 1.36 -9.32
C ALA A 120 -9.55 -0.03 -9.34
N LEU A 121 -8.86 -0.41 -10.43
CA LEU A 121 -8.12 -1.66 -10.47
C LEU A 121 -6.92 -1.63 -9.52
N PHE A 122 -6.21 -0.50 -9.44
CA PHE A 122 -5.14 -0.34 -8.45
C PHE A 122 -5.66 -0.45 -7.01
N VAL A 123 -6.88 0.03 -6.72
CA VAL A 123 -7.50 -0.16 -5.40
C VAL A 123 -7.80 -1.64 -5.14
N ALA A 124 -8.32 -2.36 -6.14
CA ALA A 124 -8.62 -3.78 -6.02
C ALA A 124 -7.34 -4.61 -5.81
N ASP A 125 -6.29 -4.34 -6.58
CA ASP A 125 -5.00 -5.02 -6.44
C ASP A 125 -4.37 -4.71 -5.08
N ALA A 126 -4.46 -3.46 -4.59
CA ALA A 126 -4.01 -3.10 -3.25
C ALA A 126 -4.75 -3.87 -2.15
N ALA A 127 -6.07 -4.03 -2.30
CA ALA A 127 -6.88 -4.78 -1.34
C ALA A 127 -6.52 -6.27 -1.34
N ALA A 128 -6.36 -6.88 -2.53
CA ALA A 128 -5.93 -8.28 -2.67
C ALA A 128 -4.50 -8.50 -2.16
N GLY A 129 -3.57 -7.60 -2.51
CA GLY A 129 -2.19 -7.61 -2.04
C GLY A 129 -2.09 -7.47 -0.52
N THR A 130 -3.01 -6.73 0.12
CA THR A 130 -3.09 -6.65 1.58
C THR A 130 -3.43 -8.01 2.21
N VAL A 131 -4.30 -8.82 1.60
CA VAL A 131 -4.59 -10.19 2.05
C VAL A 131 -3.37 -11.10 1.91
N VAL A 132 -2.70 -11.05 0.76
CA VAL A 132 -1.49 -11.84 0.49
C VAL A 132 -0.38 -11.49 1.49
N LEU A 133 -0.18 -10.20 1.73
CA LEU A 133 0.82 -9.71 2.66
C LEU A 133 0.50 -10.12 4.12
N ALA A 134 -0.77 -10.09 4.53
CA ALA A 134 -1.19 -10.60 5.85
C ALA A 134 -0.85 -12.08 6.03
N ALA A 135 -1.00 -12.88 4.97
CA ALA A 135 -0.71 -14.31 5.00
C ALA A 135 0.79 -14.65 5.17
N HIS A 136 1.70 -13.72 4.86
CA HIS A 136 3.16 -13.95 5.00
C HIS A 136 3.65 -13.93 6.44
N ARG A 137 2.94 -13.26 7.38
CA ARG A 137 3.15 -13.26 8.85
C ARG A 137 4.50 -12.75 9.37
N ASP A 138 5.52 -12.65 8.54
CA ASP A 138 6.78 -11.97 8.81
C ASP A 138 7.07 -11.03 7.63
N MET A 139 7.45 -9.80 7.94
CA MET A 139 7.72 -8.76 6.96
C MET A 139 9.13 -8.20 7.13
N THR A 140 10.00 -8.87 7.88
CA THR A 140 11.37 -8.36 8.10
C THR A 140 12.23 -8.37 6.85
N ASP A 141 11.89 -9.20 5.87
CA ASP A 141 12.51 -9.24 4.55
C ASP A 141 12.35 -7.91 3.79
N ILE A 142 11.23 -7.20 3.99
CA ILE A 142 10.90 -5.91 3.35
C ILE A 142 11.97 -4.83 3.54
N VAL A 143 12.74 -4.89 4.63
CA VAL A 143 13.78 -3.89 4.95
C VAL A 143 15.18 -4.39 4.59
N THR A 144 15.30 -5.65 4.17
CA THR A 144 16.57 -6.25 3.73
C THR A 144 16.63 -6.50 2.23
N ASP A 145 15.49 -6.37 1.53
CA ASP A 145 15.42 -6.49 0.08
C ASP A 145 16.30 -5.40 -0.58
N PRO A 146 17.21 -5.76 -1.49
CA PRO A 146 18.04 -4.78 -2.20
C PRO A 146 17.29 -3.95 -3.23
N ILE A 147 16.08 -4.33 -3.64
CA ILE A 147 15.26 -3.59 -4.62
C ILE A 147 14.78 -2.29 -3.97
N ASP A 148 15.12 -1.15 -4.56
CA ASP A 148 14.82 0.17 -4.01
C ASP A 148 14.03 1.10 -4.95
N ASP A 149 13.62 0.58 -6.11
CA ASP A 149 12.74 1.22 -7.08
C ASP A 149 11.48 0.36 -7.34
N ASP A 150 10.30 1.01 -7.32
CA ASP A 150 9.04 0.35 -7.66
C ASP A 150 9.02 -0.15 -9.10
N ASP A 151 9.71 0.53 -10.03
CA ASP A 151 9.71 0.15 -11.44
C ASP A 151 10.51 -1.15 -11.72
N GLU A 152 11.31 -1.62 -10.75
CA GLU A 152 12.03 -2.90 -10.80
C GLU A 152 11.21 -4.08 -10.25
N LEU A 153 10.11 -3.80 -9.55
CA LEU A 153 9.24 -4.85 -9.00
C LEU A 153 8.33 -5.43 -10.08
N ALA A 154 8.15 -6.75 -10.01
CA ALA A 154 7.05 -7.40 -10.71
C ALA A 154 5.69 -6.95 -10.11
N PRO A 155 4.58 -7.00 -10.86
CA PRO A 155 3.28 -6.53 -10.39
C PRO A 155 2.83 -7.13 -9.04
N GLU A 156 3.16 -8.39 -8.79
CA GLU A 156 2.89 -9.11 -7.54
C GLU A 156 3.73 -8.62 -6.34
N GLY A 157 4.84 -7.92 -6.61
CA GLY A 157 5.73 -7.36 -5.59
C GLY A 157 5.35 -5.96 -5.12
N PHE A 158 4.37 -5.30 -5.78
CA PHE A 158 3.95 -3.97 -5.40
C PHE A 158 3.30 -3.95 -4.01
N TYR A 159 3.78 -3.05 -3.14
CA TYR A 159 3.14 -2.84 -1.85
C TYR A 159 1.78 -2.15 -2.02
N PRO A 160 0.77 -2.50 -1.20
CA PRO A 160 -0.56 -1.90 -1.29
C PRO A 160 -0.56 -0.37 -1.23
N SER A 161 0.28 0.23 -0.38
CA SER A 161 0.46 1.69 -0.31
C SER A 161 0.91 2.32 -1.63
N TYR A 162 1.78 1.66 -2.41
CA TYR A 162 2.18 2.15 -3.74
C TYR A 162 1.02 2.07 -4.75
N GLN A 163 0.27 0.96 -4.74
CA GLN A 163 -0.91 0.82 -5.58
C GLN A 163 -1.99 1.85 -5.21
N CYS A 164 -2.15 2.18 -3.94
CA CYS A 164 -3.05 3.26 -3.50
C CYS A 164 -2.59 4.64 -3.98
N ALA A 165 -1.29 4.94 -3.94
CA ALA A 165 -0.75 6.17 -4.50
C ALA A 165 -0.96 6.24 -6.02
N SER A 166 -0.82 5.11 -6.72
CA SER A 166 -1.08 4.99 -8.15
C SER A 166 -2.56 5.15 -8.47
N ALA A 167 -3.46 4.62 -7.63
CA ALA A 167 -4.90 4.87 -7.71
C ALA A 167 -5.24 6.36 -7.57
N ALA A 168 -4.67 7.04 -6.56
CA ALA A 168 -4.89 8.47 -6.34
C ALA A 168 -4.40 9.31 -7.53
N ALA A 169 -3.25 8.96 -8.10
CA ALA A 169 -2.67 9.61 -9.27
C ALA A 169 -3.40 9.28 -10.58
N GLY A 170 -4.14 8.16 -10.61
CA GLY A 170 -4.68 7.56 -11.82
C GLY A 170 -3.63 6.96 -12.75
N GLY A 171 -2.50 6.52 -12.21
CA GLY A 171 -1.42 5.91 -12.98
C GLY A 171 -0.15 5.63 -12.17
N MET A 172 0.71 4.79 -12.73
CA MET A 172 1.98 4.35 -12.13
C MET A 172 3.08 5.43 -12.20
N ASN A 173 4.21 5.21 -11.51
CA ASN A 173 5.33 6.15 -11.45
C ASN A 173 6.03 6.40 -12.80
N TRP A 174 6.07 5.39 -13.67
CA TRP A 174 6.64 5.48 -15.02
C TRP A 174 5.77 6.27 -16.01
N MET A 175 4.49 6.54 -15.68
CA MET A 175 3.61 7.29 -16.58
C MET A 175 4.07 8.74 -16.72
N PRO A 176 3.95 9.34 -17.93
CA PRO A 176 4.26 10.76 -18.14
C PRO A 176 3.47 11.66 -17.18
N VAL A 177 4.12 12.72 -16.69
CA VAL A 177 3.53 13.64 -15.68
C VAL A 177 2.28 14.36 -16.18
N ASP A 178 2.10 14.51 -17.48
CA ASP A 178 0.93 15.11 -18.13
C ASP A 178 -0.25 14.14 -18.28
N GLN A 179 -0.04 12.85 -17.98
CA GLN A 179 -1.06 11.79 -18.04
C GLN A 179 -1.57 11.35 -16.67
N VAL A 180 -0.98 11.87 -15.58
CA VAL A 180 -1.33 11.51 -14.21
C VAL A 180 -1.56 12.73 -13.34
N ASN A 181 -2.31 12.57 -12.25
CA ASN A 181 -2.50 13.59 -11.26
C ASN A 181 -1.36 13.56 -10.22
N VAL A 182 -0.27 14.26 -10.52
CA VAL A 182 0.90 14.38 -9.64
C VAL A 182 0.54 14.95 -8.27
N GLU A 183 -0.36 15.94 -8.21
CA GLU A 183 -0.77 16.55 -6.93
C GLU A 183 -1.58 15.57 -6.06
N ALA A 184 -2.43 14.73 -6.67
CA ALA A 184 -3.14 13.70 -5.93
C ALA A 184 -2.20 12.61 -5.39
N ARG A 185 -1.18 12.22 -6.17
CA ARG A 185 -0.12 11.33 -5.69
C ARG A 185 0.61 11.93 -4.49
N ARG A 186 1.02 13.20 -4.61
CA ARG A 186 1.70 13.95 -3.56
C ARG A 186 0.84 14.04 -2.31
N ALA A 187 -0.45 14.36 -2.46
CA ALA A 187 -1.39 14.44 -1.35
C ALA A 187 -1.55 13.10 -0.63
N PHE A 188 -1.64 11.98 -1.37
CA PHE A 188 -1.66 10.65 -0.79
C PHE A 188 -0.40 10.38 0.05
N TRP A 189 0.79 10.66 -0.49
CA TRP A 189 2.03 10.41 0.26
C TRP A 189 2.23 11.35 1.45
N MET A 190 1.81 12.60 1.35
CA MET A 190 1.81 13.51 2.50
C MET A 190 0.87 13.00 3.60
N TRP A 191 -0.35 12.58 3.26
CA TRP A 191 -1.26 11.92 4.20
C TRP A 191 -0.66 10.64 4.80
N TYR A 192 -0.01 9.81 3.98
CA TYR A 192 0.66 8.59 4.42
C TYR A 192 1.73 8.87 5.49
N LEU A 193 2.54 9.90 5.27
CA LEU A 193 3.61 10.34 6.17
C LEU A 193 3.09 11.05 7.44
N ASP A 194 2.08 11.91 7.29
CA ASP A 194 1.60 12.81 8.35
C ASP A 194 0.53 12.20 9.25
N GLU A 195 -0.26 11.28 8.70
CA GLU A 195 -1.44 10.74 9.39
C GLU A 195 -1.38 9.22 9.48
N ALA A 196 -1.15 8.52 8.36
CA ALA A 196 -1.28 7.07 8.32
C ALA A 196 -0.21 6.35 9.16
N ILE A 197 1.07 6.72 8.99
CA ILE A 197 2.16 6.16 9.81
C ILE A 197 1.94 6.53 11.30
N PRO A 198 1.76 7.81 11.70
CA PRO A 198 1.52 8.11 13.12
C PRO A 198 0.26 7.45 13.72
N ALA A 199 -0.76 7.17 12.92
CA ALA A 199 -1.92 6.40 13.36
C ALA A 199 -1.58 4.91 13.59
N SER A 200 -0.85 4.27 12.68
CA SER A 200 -0.48 2.85 12.84
C SER A 200 0.44 2.60 14.03
N LEU A 201 1.23 3.60 14.44
CA LEU A 201 2.10 3.51 15.62
C LEU A 201 1.36 3.62 16.96
N ARG A 202 0.08 4.06 16.95
CA ARG A 202 -0.76 4.20 18.16
C ARG A 202 -1.62 2.96 18.43
N ASN A 203 -1.85 2.13 17.42
CA ASN A 203 -2.60 0.88 17.51
C ASN A 203 -1.73 -0.28 18.02
#